data_AF-A0AAU9XS58-F1
#
_entry.id   AF-A0AAU9XS58-F1
#
_cell.length_a   1.000
_cell.length_b   1.000
_cell.length_c   1.000
_cell.angle_alpha   90.00
_cell.angle_beta   90.00
_cell.angle_gamma   90.00
#
_symmetry.space_group_name_H-M   'P 1'
#
loop_
_entity.id
_entity.type
_entity.pdbx_description
1 polymer ?
#
loop_
_entity_poly.entity_id
_entity_poly.type
_entity_poly.pdbx_seq_one_letter_code
_entity_poly.pdbx_strand_id
1 'polypeptide(L)'
;MAVNPWFRLLIYGMLGFAYEIVFTSLFDFVASNFADFKFKGYSSIWSFFIYGTCSFCGEQVYVHTRNRLSVFWRGLIWVQMAYTWEFFGGLVLNQFSARTWDYSHYKYDIMGLIALEYAPLWFFSGLLQEFFYEYLLSLSLLPSAESKEGIEKKIESRNEWKLEDR
;
A
#
# COMPACT_ATOMS: atom_id res chain seq x y z
N MET A 1 -16.29 5.90 13.46
CA MET A 1 -14.93 6.01 14.03
C MET A 1 -13.97 5.76 12.88
N ALA A 2 -13.14 6.74 12.48
CA ALA A 2 -12.18 6.54 11.38
C ALA A 2 -11.27 5.35 11.72
N VAL A 3 -10.96 4.49 10.74
CA VAL A 3 -10.07 3.34 10.96
C VAL A 3 -8.75 3.84 11.54
N ASN A 4 -8.34 3.27 12.68
CA ASN A 4 -7.14 3.69 13.42
C ASN A 4 -5.91 3.66 12.48
N PRO A 5 -5.08 4.72 12.42
CA PRO A 5 -3.86 4.76 11.60
C PRO A 5 -2.96 3.52 11.78
N TRP A 6 -2.85 3.01 13.00
CA TRP A 6 -2.07 1.80 13.30
C TRP A 6 -2.65 0.55 12.65
N PHE A 7 -3.98 0.45 12.59
CA PHE A 7 -4.65 -0.67 11.92
C PHE A 7 -4.47 -0.61 10.40
N ARG A 8 -4.46 0.60 9.82
CA ARG A 8 -4.15 0.79 8.40
C ARG A 8 -2.72 0.36 8.07
N LEU A 9 -1.76 0.76 8.90
CA LEU A 9 -0.36 0.34 8.76
C LEU A 9 -0.22 -1.19 8.76
N LEU A 10 -0.94 -1.88 9.66
CA LEU A 10 -0.96 -3.34 9.71
C LEU A 10 -1.55 -3.95 8.43
N ILE A 11 -2.68 -3.43 7.94
CA ILE A 11 -3.29 -3.90 6.68
C ILE A 11 -2.31 -3.71 5.52
N TYR A 12 -1.69 -2.55 5.42
CA TYR A 12 -0.72 -2.27 4.37
C TYR A 12 0.50 -3.16 4.43
N GLY A 13 1.04 -3.40 5.64
CA GLY A 13 2.15 -4.33 5.83
C GLY A 13 1.77 -5.75 5.40
N MET A 14 0.59 -6.25 5.79
CA MET A 14 0.11 -7.57 5.40
C MET A 14 -0.11 -7.68 3.88
N LEU A 15 -0.68 -6.64 3.27
CA LEU A 15 -0.93 -6.60 1.83
C LEU A 15 0.39 -6.60 1.05
N GLY A 16 1.35 -5.78 1.45
CA GLY A 16 2.70 -5.76 0.86
C GLY A 16 3.43 -7.09 1.02
N PHE A 17 3.34 -7.70 2.20
CA PHE A 17 3.91 -9.02 2.47
C PHE A 17 3.29 -10.10 1.57
N ALA A 18 1.96 -10.08 1.39
CA ALA A 18 1.27 -10.97 0.47
C ALA A 18 1.70 -10.74 -0.98
N TYR A 19 1.84 -9.48 -1.41
CA TYR A 19 2.33 -9.15 -2.75
C TYR A 19 3.72 -9.69 -3.01
N GLU A 20 4.64 -9.58 -2.05
CA GLU A 20 6.01 -10.09 -2.24
C GLU A 20 6.05 -11.62 -2.33
N ILE A 21 5.27 -12.33 -1.50
CA ILE A 21 5.16 -13.78 -1.58
C ILE A 21 4.60 -14.20 -2.95
N VAL A 22 3.55 -13.54 -3.43
CA VAL A 22 2.98 -13.83 -4.75
C VAL A 22 4.00 -13.50 -5.85
N PHE A 23 4.65 -12.34 -5.78
CA PHE A 23 5.64 -11.91 -6.76
C PHE A 23 6.81 -12.89 -6.86
N THR A 24 7.43 -13.26 -5.73
CA THR A 24 8.54 -14.22 -5.71
C THR A 24 8.12 -15.60 -6.19
N SER A 25 6.90 -16.04 -5.85
CA SER A 25 6.39 -17.33 -6.35
C SER A 25 6.18 -17.34 -7.87
N LEU A 26 5.70 -16.23 -8.44
CA LEU A 26 5.52 -16.07 -9.87
C LEU A 26 6.86 -15.92 -10.59
N PHE A 27 7.79 -15.18 -9.99
CA PHE A 27 9.14 -15.00 -10.53
C PHE A 27 9.86 -16.35 -10.61
N ASP A 28 9.84 -17.15 -9.54
CA ASP A 28 10.41 -18.50 -9.51
C ASP A 28 9.74 -19.43 -10.52
N PHE A 29 8.41 -19.35 -10.64
CA PHE A 29 7.66 -20.13 -11.63
C PHE A 29 8.10 -19.80 -13.07
N VAL A 30 8.23 -18.52 -13.41
CA VAL A 30 8.70 -18.08 -14.73
C VAL A 30 10.17 -18.47 -14.94
N ALA A 31 11.02 -18.27 -13.94
CA ALA A 31 12.43 -18.66 -13.98
C ALA A 31 12.62 -20.18 -14.17
N SER A 32 11.68 -20.99 -13.65
CA SER A 32 11.65 -22.44 -13.85
C SER A 32 11.16 -22.89 -15.23
N ASN A 33 10.91 -21.97 -16.17
CA ASN A 33 10.29 -22.24 -17.47
C ASN A 33 8.92 -22.92 -17.37
N PHE A 34 8.08 -22.47 -16.44
CA PHE A 34 6.70 -22.96 -16.23
C PHE A 34 6.61 -24.45 -15.82
N ALA A 35 7.67 -24.99 -15.21
CA ALA A 35 7.74 -26.40 -14.83
C ALA A 35 7.36 -26.67 -13.37
N ASP A 36 7.60 -25.72 -12.44
CA ASP A 36 7.35 -25.94 -11.02
C ASP A 36 6.04 -25.29 -10.53
N PHE A 37 4.97 -26.06 -10.47
CA PHE A 37 3.64 -25.64 -9.99
C PHE A 37 3.52 -25.56 -8.46
N LYS A 38 4.63 -25.68 -7.72
CA LYS A 38 4.60 -25.58 -6.25
C LYS A 38 4.39 -24.15 -5.73
N PHE A 39 4.55 -23.12 -6.59
CA PHE A 39 4.32 -21.70 -6.28
C PHE A 39 4.83 -21.29 -4.90
N LYS A 40 6.10 -21.59 -4.61
CA LYS A 40 6.72 -21.21 -3.34
C LYS A 40 7.14 -19.75 -3.41
N GLY A 41 6.56 -18.93 -2.55
CA GLY A 41 6.96 -17.53 -2.37
C GLY A 41 7.79 -17.35 -1.10
N TYR A 42 8.71 -16.40 -1.14
CA TYR A 42 9.59 -16.06 -0.03
C TYR A 42 9.49 -14.55 0.23
N SER A 43 9.58 -14.17 1.49
CA SER A 43 9.59 -12.77 1.92
C SER A 43 10.32 -12.66 3.25
N SER A 44 10.82 -11.46 3.54
CA SER A 44 11.46 -11.13 4.80
C SER A 44 10.52 -10.37 5.72
N ILE A 45 10.66 -10.55 7.03
CA ILE A 45 9.89 -9.76 8.01
C ILE A 45 10.17 -8.25 7.88
N TRP A 46 11.34 -7.88 7.36
CA TRP A 46 11.69 -6.49 7.09
C TRP A 46 10.83 -5.88 5.98
N SER A 47 10.44 -6.68 5.00
CA SER A 47 9.58 -6.25 3.91
C SER A 47 8.20 -5.83 4.41
N PHE A 48 7.66 -6.49 5.45
CA PHE A 48 6.42 -6.06 6.11
C PHE A 48 6.51 -4.61 6.59
N PHE A 49 7.61 -4.23 7.24
CA PHE A 49 7.81 -2.87 7.73
C PHE A 49 8.06 -1.86 6.61
N ILE A 50 8.85 -2.23 5.61
CA ILE A 50 9.16 -1.36 4.46
C ILE A 50 7.89 -1.09 3.65
N TYR A 51 7.14 -2.13 3.26
CA TYR A 51 5.90 -1.95 2.51
C TYR A 51 4.81 -1.29 3.34
N GLY A 52 4.65 -1.67 4.61
CA GLY A 52 3.68 -1.03 5.50
C GLY A 52 3.90 0.47 5.59
N THR A 53 5.13 0.91 5.86
CA THR A 53 5.45 2.34 5.96
C THR A 53 5.37 3.05 4.60
N CYS A 54 5.81 2.41 3.51
CA CYS A 54 5.70 2.95 2.15
C CYS A 54 4.24 3.22 1.79
N SER A 55 3.38 2.23 1.96
CA SER A 55 1.96 2.35 1.62
C SER A 55 1.20 3.30 2.55
N PHE A 56 1.58 3.37 3.83
CA PHE A 56 1.00 4.36 4.75
C PHE A 56 1.32 5.80 4.32
N CYS A 57 2.58 6.08 3.96
CA CYS A 57 2.96 7.37 3.38
C CYS A 57 2.30 7.59 2.01
N GLY A 58 2.19 6.53 1.21
CA GLY A 58 1.54 6.51 -0.09
C GLY A 58 0.07 6.90 -0.05
N GLU A 59 -0.66 6.47 0.97
CA GLU A 59 -2.06 6.88 1.19
C GLU A 59 -2.17 8.42 1.31
N GLN A 60 -1.24 9.06 2.04
CA GLN A 60 -1.23 10.51 2.19
C GLN A 60 -0.96 11.21 0.86
N VAL A 61 0.03 10.72 0.11
CA VAL A 61 0.34 11.24 -1.23
C VAL A 61 -0.86 11.05 -2.17
N TYR A 62 -1.54 9.91 -2.07
CA TYR A 62 -2.70 9.59 -2.89
C TYR A 62 -3.84 10.57 -2.69
N VAL A 63 -4.22 10.86 -1.44
CA VAL A 63 -5.30 11.81 -1.11
C VAL A 63 -5.05 13.19 -1.72
N HIS A 64 -3.79 13.65 -1.74
CA HIS A 64 -3.43 14.95 -2.31
C HIS A 64 -3.36 14.95 -3.85
N THR A 65 -3.01 13.81 -4.45
CA THR A 65 -2.73 13.72 -5.90
C THR A 65 -3.92 13.23 -6.73
N ARG A 66 -4.83 12.44 -6.16
CA ARG A 66 -5.94 11.77 -6.89
C ARG A 66 -6.82 12.70 -7.72
N ASN A 67 -7.07 13.93 -7.23
CA ASN A 67 -7.93 14.91 -7.89
C ASN A 67 -7.16 15.96 -8.71
N ARG A 68 -5.82 15.94 -8.66
CA ARG A 68 -4.94 16.99 -9.22
C ARG A 68 -4.12 16.48 -10.39
N LEU A 69 -3.76 15.20 -10.40
CA LEU A 69 -2.84 14.60 -11.35
C LEU A 69 -3.51 13.49 -12.17
N SER A 70 -3.11 13.40 -13.44
CA SER A 70 -3.49 12.28 -14.32
C SER A 70 -2.83 10.98 -13.87
N VAL A 71 -3.41 9.85 -14.28
CA VAL A 71 -2.93 8.49 -13.96
C VAL A 71 -1.44 8.32 -14.27
N PHE A 72 -0.97 8.88 -15.38
CA PHE A 72 0.43 8.79 -15.79
C PHE A 72 1.38 9.43 -14.76
N TRP A 73 1.09 10.65 -14.32
CA TRP A 73 1.91 11.35 -13.34
C TRP A 73 1.89 10.68 -11.97
N ARG A 74 0.74 10.12 -11.58
CA ARG A 74 0.65 9.34 -10.34
C ARG A 74 1.49 8.07 -10.42
N GLY A 75 1.45 7.35 -11.55
CA GLY A 75 2.31 6.20 -11.77
C GLY A 75 3.80 6.52 -11.65
N LEU A 76 4.25 7.67 -12.15
CA LEU A 76 5.64 8.12 -11.95
C LEU A 76 5.98 8.38 -10.47
N ILE A 77 5.05 8.99 -9.71
CA ILE A 77 5.20 9.18 -8.27
C ILE A 77 5.33 7.82 -7.56
N TRP A 78 4.56 6.81 -7.97
CA TRP A 78 4.66 5.47 -7.38
C TRP A 78 6.00 4.80 -7.65
N VAL A 79 6.55 4.91 -8.87
CA VAL A 79 7.91 4.42 -9.16
C VAL A 79 8.93 5.12 -8.28
N GLN A 80 8.86 6.45 -8.17
CA GLN A 80 9.79 7.22 -7.34
C GLN A 80 9.70 6.82 -5.87
N MET A 81 8.47 6.65 -5.35
CA MET A 81 8.25 6.29 -3.96
C MET A 81 8.73 4.87 -3.65
N ALA A 82 8.48 3.92 -4.55
CA ALA A 82 9.00 2.55 -4.45
C ALA A 82 10.53 2.55 -4.37
N TYR A 83 11.22 3.18 -5.32
CA TYR A 83 12.69 3.25 -5.31
C TYR A 83 13.25 3.97 -4.09
N THR A 84 12.56 5.01 -3.61
CA THR A 84 12.98 5.71 -2.38
C THR A 84 12.95 4.76 -1.19
N TRP A 85 11.87 4.00 -1.00
CA TRP A 85 11.75 3.05 0.11
C TRP A 85 12.64 1.83 -0.04
N GLU A 86 12.83 1.30 -1.26
CA GLU A 86 13.78 0.23 -1.54
C GLU A 86 15.20 0.66 -1.23
N PHE A 87 15.59 1.88 -1.63
CA PHE A 87 16.92 2.41 -1.35
C PHE A 87 17.16 2.60 0.14
N PHE A 88 16.23 3.26 0.84
CA PHE A 88 16.38 3.47 2.29
C PHE A 88 16.32 2.15 3.06
N GLY A 89 15.37 1.27 2.74
CA GLY A 89 15.27 -0.05 3.34
C GLY A 89 16.53 -0.88 3.10
N GLY A 90 17.00 -0.92 1.85
CA GLY A 90 18.22 -1.60 1.44
C GLY A 90 19.46 -1.07 2.16
N LEU A 91 19.60 0.26 2.30
CA LEU A 91 20.70 0.86 3.06
C LEU A 91 20.70 0.47 4.54
N VAL A 92 19.53 0.55 5.19
CA VAL A 92 19.37 0.18 6.61
C VAL A 92 19.69 -1.30 6.79
N LEU A 93 19.14 -2.17 5.94
CA LEU A 93 19.35 -3.61 6.02
C LEU A 93 20.80 -4.02 5.74
N ASN A 94 21.48 -3.30 4.85
CA ASN A 94 22.89 -3.54 4.56
C ASN A 94 23.79 -3.28 5.79
N GLN A 95 23.39 -2.37 6.70
CA GLN A 95 24.13 -2.15 7.97
C GLN A 95 24.06 -3.36 8.91
N PHE A 96 22.99 -4.15 8.84
CA PHE A 96 22.79 -5.35 9.66
C PHE A 96 23.12 -6.65 8.93
N SER A 97 23.74 -6.58 7.74
CA SER A 97 23.96 -7.73 6.84
C SER A 97 22.68 -8.51 6.50
N ALA A 98 21.52 -7.86 6.58
CA ALA A 98 20.19 -8.46 6.41
C ALA A 98 19.59 -8.10 5.04
N ARG A 99 20.39 -8.17 3.98
CA ARG A 99 19.98 -7.80 2.62
C ARG A 99 18.80 -8.66 2.17
N THR A 100 17.65 -8.04 1.97
CA THR A 100 16.40 -8.71 1.55
C THR A 100 16.28 -8.85 0.05
N TRP A 101 16.83 -7.89 -0.70
CA TRP A 101 16.83 -7.89 -2.15
C TRP A 101 18.26 -7.67 -2.64
N ASP A 102 18.68 -8.48 -3.60
CA ASP A 102 19.98 -8.35 -4.26
C ASP A 102 19.75 -8.24 -5.77
N TYR A 103 19.89 -7.02 -6.29
CA TYR A 103 19.70 -6.70 -7.69
C TYR A 103 21.00 -6.60 -8.48
N SER A 104 22.15 -6.99 -7.91
CA SER A 104 23.46 -6.89 -8.58
C SER A 104 23.59 -7.71 -9.87
N HIS A 105 22.61 -8.57 -10.17
CA HIS A 105 22.53 -9.35 -11.39
C HIS A 105 21.83 -8.62 -12.55
N TYR A 106 21.16 -7.48 -12.29
CA TYR A 106 20.52 -6.67 -13.32
C TYR A 106 21.51 -5.70 -13.96
N LYS A 107 21.29 -5.35 -15.24
CA LYS A 107 22.20 -4.48 -16.00
C LYS A 107 22.11 -3.01 -15.57
N TYR A 108 20.95 -2.61 -15.08
CA TYR A 108 20.67 -1.24 -14.65
C TYR A 108 20.38 -1.20 -13.14
N ASP A 109 21.26 -1.82 -12.35
CA ASP A 109 21.20 -1.76 -10.90
C ASP A 109 21.84 -0.46 -10.37
N ILE A 110 21.30 0.06 -9.27
CA ILE A 110 21.94 1.12 -8.49
C ILE A 110 22.38 0.51 -7.17
N MET A 111 23.70 0.34 -7.01
CA MET A 111 24.34 -0.24 -5.81
C MET A 111 23.87 -1.66 -5.44
N GLY A 112 23.27 -2.40 -6.39
CA GLY A 112 22.59 -3.66 -6.12
C GLY A 112 21.31 -3.55 -5.27
N LEU A 113 20.88 -2.31 -4.95
CA LEU A 113 19.73 -2.02 -4.06
C LEU A 113 18.46 -1.64 -4.81
N ILE A 114 18.59 -1.07 -6.02
CA ILE A 114 17.46 -0.74 -6.90
C ILE A 114 17.69 -1.40 -8.26
N ALA A 115 16.69 -2.08 -8.79
CA ALA A 115 16.66 -2.52 -10.19
C ALA A 115 15.82 -1.53 -11.02
N LEU A 116 16.44 -0.73 -11.88
CA LEU A 116 15.70 0.22 -12.73
C LEU A 116 14.75 -0.47 -13.71
N GLU A 117 15.03 -1.72 -14.06
CA GLU A 117 14.19 -2.57 -14.91
C GLU A 117 12.81 -2.85 -14.27
N TYR A 118 12.66 -2.68 -12.96
CA TYR A 118 11.40 -2.85 -12.26
C TYR A 118 10.50 -1.60 -12.33
N ALA A 119 10.92 -0.53 -13.00
CA ALA A 119 10.10 0.69 -13.12
C ALA A 119 8.68 0.41 -13.65
N PRO A 120 8.48 -0.39 -14.71
CA PRO A 120 7.13 -0.72 -15.17
C PRO A 120 6.35 -1.50 -14.10
N LEU A 121 6.99 -2.44 -13.40
CA LEU A 121 6.37 -3.20 -12.32
C LEU A 121 5.90 -2.27 -11.21
N TRP A 122 6.73 -1.34 -10.75
CA TRP A 122 6.37 -0.37 -9.71
C TRP A 122 5.28 0.60 -10.16
N PHE A 123 5.28 0.99 -11.43
CA PHE A 123 4.24 1.85 -12.00
C PHE A 123 2.87 1.17 -11.90
N PHE A 124 2.76 -0.07 -12.41
CA PHE A 124 1.48 -0.80 -12.39
C PHE A 124 1.06 -1.23 -10.98
N SER A 125 2.00 -1.70 -10.16
CA SER A 125 1.73 -2.06 -8.76
C SER A 125 1.26 -0.85 -7.96
N GLY A 126 1.83 0.33 -8.19
CA GLY A 126 1.37 1.58 -7.57
C GLY A 126 -0.05 1.96 -7.95
N LEU A 127 -0.40 1.82 -9.23
CA LEU A 127 -1.79 2.03 -9.68
C LEU A 127 -2.75 0.98 -9.11
N LEU A 128 -2.32 -0.27 -8.98
CA LEU A 128 -3.09 -1.30 -8.30
C LEU A 128 -3.33 -0.94 -6.83
N GLN A 129 -2.30 -0.42 -6.16
CA GLN A 129 -2.36 0.02 -4.77
C GLN A 129 -3.36 1.18 -4.56
N GLU A 130 -3.56 2.06 -5.55
CA GLU A 130 -4.57 3.13 -5.47
C GLU A 130 -5.98 2.58 -5.21
N PHE A 131 -6.34 1.42 -5.79
CA PHE A 131 -7.65 0.79 -5.54
C PHE A 131 -7.82 0.40 -4.07
N PHE A 132 -6.74 -0.09 -3.42
CA PHE A 132 -6.76 -0.43 -2.00
C PHE A 132 -6.83 0.82 -1.12
N TYR A 133 -6.18 1.91 -1.52
CA TYR A 133 -6.30 3.19 -0.84
C TYR A 133 -7.73 3.71 -0.87
N GLU A 134 -8.37 3.77 -2.03
CA GLU A 134 -9.78 4.18 -2.15
C GLU A 134 -10.70 3.30 -1.32
N TYR A 135 -10.51 1.97 -1.37
CA TYR A 135 -11.33 1.03 -0.62
C TYR A 135 -11.23 1.29 0.90
N LEU A 136 -10.02 1.39 1.45
CA LEU A 136 -9.81 1.63 2.88
C LEU A 136 -10.26 3.02 3.33
N LEU A 137 -10.10 4.04 2.48
CA LEU A 137 -10.61 5.38 2.74
C LEU A 137 -12.14 5.40 2.74
N SER A 138 -12.78 4.73 1.77
CA SER A 138 -14.25 4.62 1.70
C SER A 138 -14.83 3.96 2.95
N LEU A 139 -14.19 2.87 3.43
CA LEU A 139 -14.60 2.17 4.64
C LEU A 139 -14.42 3.02 5.90
N SER A 140 -13.51 4.00 5.87
CA SER A 140 -13.32 4.95 6.96
C SER A 140 -14.36 6.07 6.97
N LEU A 141 -14.98 6.35 5.81
CA LEU A 141 -15.99 7.40 5.64
C LEU A 141 -17.42 6.88 5.88
N LEU A 142 -17.73 5.62 5.53
CA LEU A 142 -19.04 5.01 5.71
C LEU A 142 -19.57 5.06 7.17
N PRO A 143 -18.77 4.73 8.21
CA PRO A 143 -19.24 4.77 9.60
C PRO A 143 -19.49 6.18 10.12
N SER A 144 -18.94 7.21 9.47
CA SER A 144 -19.16 8.61 9.84
C SER A 144 -20.54 9.08 9.37
N ALA A 145 -20.91 8.72 8.14
CA ALA A 145 -22.19 9.10 7.54
C ALA A 145 -23.38 8.49 8.30
N GLU A 146 -23.36 7.19 8.57
CA GLU A 146 -24.43 6.52 9.32
C GLU A 146 -24.55 7.05 10.77
N SER A 147 -23.42 7.39 11.40
CA SER A 147 -23.44 7.97 12.75
C SER A 147 -24.04 9.37 12.76
N LYS A 148 -23.78 10.19 11.74
CA LYS A 148 -24.34 11.55 11.63
C LYS A 148 -25.84 11.51 11.35
N GLU A 149 -26.27 10.66 10.42
CA GLU A 149 -27.68 10.51 10.07
C GLU A 149 -28.49 9.95 11.26
N GLY A 150 -27.90 9.02 12.03
CA GLY A 150 -28.49 8.52 13.27
C GLY A 150 -28.56 9.58 14.39
N ILE A 151 -27.59 10.49 14.47
CA ILE A 151 -27.62 11.62 15.41
C ILE A 151 -28.67 12.66 14.99
N GLU A 152 -28.78 12.99 13.70
CA GLU A 152 -29.78 13.92 13.17
C GLU A 152 -31.21 13.42 13.40
N LYS A 153 -31.51 12.16 13.08
CA LYS A 153 -32.84 11.56 13.36
C LYS A 153 -33.18 11.55 14.85
N LYS A 154 -32.18 11.38 15.72
CA LYS A 154 -32.35 11.43 17.18
C LYS A 154 -32.58 12.86 17.70
N ILE A 155 -32.03 13.87 17.03
CA ILE A 155 -32.27 15.29 17.34
C ILE A 155 -33.66 15.71 16.85
N GLU A 156 -34.07 15.33 15.63
CA GLU A 156 -35.41 15.59 15.09
C GLU A 156 -36.50 15.00 15.97
N SER A 157 -36.43 13.70 16.25
CA SER A 157 -37.41 13.05 17.14
C SER A 157 -37.48 13.74 18.50
N ARG A 158 -36.35 14.04 19.15
CA ARG A 158 -36.32 14.77 20.44
C ARG A 158 -36.96 16.16 20.36
N ASN A 159 -36.91 16.84 19.23
CA ASN A 159 -37.53 18.16 19.06
C ASN A 159 -39.04 18.06 18.83
N GLU A 160 -39.52 16.99 18.18
CA GLU A 160 -40.97 16.71 18.01
C GLU A 160 -41.66 16.48 19.36
N TRP A 161 -41.08 15.65 20.24
CA TRP A 161 -41.60 15.44 21.61
C TRP A 161 -41.73 16.76 22.41
N LYS A 162 -40.79 17.70 22.23
CA LYS A 162 -40.82 19.01 22.90
C LYS A 162 -41.87 19.98 22.34
N LEU A 163 -42.42 19.72 21.16
CA LEU A 163 -43.46 20.52 20.53
C LEU A 163 -44.85 20.01 20.89
N GLU A 164 -45.02 18.71 21.14
CA GLU A 164 -46.28 18.12 21.62
C GLU A 164 -46.58 18.40 23.09
N ASP A 165 -45.55 18.63 23.92
CA ASP A 165 -45.70 18.96 25.35
C ASP A 165 -46.01 20.45 25.64
N ARG A 166 -46.33 21.27 24.62
CA ARG A 166 -46.70 22.70 24.74
C ARG A 166 -48.10 23.00 24.24
#